data_AF-A0A418RNY5-F1
#
_entry.id   AF-A0A418RNY5-F1
#
_cell.length_a   1.000
_cell.length_b   1.000
_cell.length_c   1.000
_cell.angle_alpha   90.00
_cell.angle_beta   90.00
_cell.angle_gamma   90.00
#
_symmetry.space_group_name_H-M   'P 1'
#
loop_
_entity.id
_entity.type
_entity.pdbx_description
1 polymer ?
#
loop_
_entity_poly.entity_id
_entity_poly.type
_entity_poly.pdbx_seq_one_letter_code
_entity_poly.pdbx_strand_id
1 'polypeptide(L)'
;MVTKRKLITFDWAIKRLLRSKANFGILEGFLSELLKEDITILDVLESESNKETKIDKFNRVDLKVRNQKQEIVIIEIQYDREYDYLQRIFYAVSKTALEHMADNSSYASITKVISINILYFDLGSGTDYIYKGTTRFIGL
;
A
#
# COMPACT_ATOMS: atom_id res chain seq x y z
N MET A 1 -32.76 -13.64 -11.21
CA MET A 1 -32.87 -12.24 -10.74
C MET A 1 -31.49 -11.79 -10.30
N VAL A 2 -30.88 -10.79 -10.95
CA VAL A 2 -29.61 -10.22 -10.50
C VAL A 2 -29.90 -9.35 -9.28
N THR A 3 -29.48 -9.79 -8.10
CA THR A 3 -29.59 -9.01 -6.86
C THR A 3 -28.78 -7.73 -7.01
N LYS A 4 -29.46 -6.58 -6.92
CA LYS A 4 -28.83 -5.26 -6.96
C LYS A 4 -27.89 -5.14 -5.75
N ARG A 5 -26.57 -5.18 -6.00
CA ARG A 5 -25.53 -5.18 -4.95
C ARG A 5 -25.68 -3.90 -4.13
N LYS A 6 -26.00 -4.02 -2.84
CA LYS A 6 -26.22 -2.89 -1.91
C LYS A 6 -24.93 -2.40 -1.23
N LEU A 7 -23.85 -3.17 -1.31
CA LEU A 7 -22.58 -2.87 -0.63
C LEU A 7 -21.54 -2.40 -1.64
N ILE A 8 -20.84 -1.32 -1.26
CA ILE A 8 -19.68 -0.82 -1.99
C ILE A 8 -18.48 -1.72 -1.68
N THR A 9 -17.82 -2.25 -2.71
CA THR A 9 -16.56 -2.99 -2.54
C THR A 9 -15.42 -2.02 -2.27
N PHE A 10 -14.39 -2.48 -1.55
CA PHE A 10 -13.22 -1.64 -1.26
C PHE A 10 -12.51 -1.20 -2.55
N ASP A 11 -12.51 -2.05 -3.59
CA ASP A 11 -11.97 -1.72 -4.92
C ASP A 11 -12.67 -0.53 -5.57
N TRP A 12 -13.99 -0.51 -5.50
CA TRP A 12 -14.76 0.63 -5.99
C TRP A 12 -14.45 1.88 -5.15
N ALA A 13 -14.38 1.75 -3.83
CA ALA A 13 -14.09 2.86 -2.93
C ALA A 13 -12.70 3.47 -3.19
N ILE A 14 -11.65 2.66 -3.36
CA ILE A 14 -10.31 3.17 -3.72
C ILE A 14 -10.38 3.95 -5.04
N LYS A 15 -10.96 3.34 -6.09
CA LYS A 15 -10.95 3.89 -7.44
C LYS A 15 -11.79 5.16 -7.59
N ARG A 16 -12.86 5.32 -6.81
CA ARG A 16 -13.86 6.39 -7.00
C ARG A 16 -13.94 7.38 -5.85
N LEU A 17 -13.61 6.98 -4.62
CA LEU A 17 -13.73 7.83 -3.44
C LEU A 17 -12.36 8.22 -2.90
N LEU A 18 -11.52 7.26 -2.52
CA LEU A 18 -10.35 7.50 -1.68
C LEU A 18 -9.20 8.22 -2.39
N ARG A 19 -9.20 8.25 -3.73
CA ARG A 19 -8.23 9.00 -4.54
C ARG A 19 -8.52 10.52 -4.58
N SER A 20 -9.75 10.94 -4.30
CA SER A 20 -10.13 12.35 -4.37
C SER A 20 -9.70 13.11 -3.13
N LYS A 21 -9.06 14.28 -3.31
CA LYS A 21 -8.69 15.19 -2.20
C LYS A 21 -9.87 15.55 -1.30
N ALA A 22 -11.07 15.68 -1.86
CA ALA A 22 -12.27 15.99 -1.09
C ALA A 22 -12.66 14.88 -0.09
N ASN A 23 -12.14 13.67 -0.28
CA ASN A 23 -12.47 12.49 0.53
C ASN A 23 -11.29 12.02 1.39
N PHE A 24 -10.21 12.82 1.53
CA PHE A 24 -9.05 12.42 2.33
C PHE A 24 -9.40 12.07 3.76
N GLY A 25 -10.37 12.76 4.38
CA GLY A 25 -10.83 12.43 5.74
C GLY A 25 -11.31 10.98 5.92
N ILE A 26 -11.87 10.35 4.87
CA ILE A 26 -12.27 8.94 4.93
C ILE A 26 -11.03 8.04 4.99
N LEU A 27 -10.05 8.33 4.13
CA LEU A 27 -8.80 7.56 4.05
C LEU A 27 -7.93 7.77 5.30
N GLU A 28 -7.84 9.01 5.79
CA GLU A 28 -7.18 9.38 7.05
C GLU A 28 -7.79 8.62 8.22
N GLY A 29 -9.11 8.61 8.35
CA GLY A 29 -9.80 7.86 9.41
C GLY A 29 -9.53 6.36 9.34
N PHE A 30 -9.57 5.77 8.13
CA PHE A 30 -9.24 4.36 7.93
C PHE A 30 -7.80 4.03 8.33
N LEU A 31 -6.83 4.82 7.84
CA LEU A 31 -5.42 4.61 8.13
C LEU A 31 -5.11 4.82 9.62
N SER A 32 -5.74 5.82 10.24
CA SER A 32 -5.49 6.14 11.64
C SER A 32 -5.95 5.02 12.56
N GLU A 33 -7.14 4.47 12.30
CA GLU A 33 -7.68 3.37 13.07
C GLU A 33 -6.90 2.07 12.85
N LEU A 34 -6.46 1.80 11.61
CA LEU A 34 -5.66 0.62 11.28
C LEU A 34 -4.26 0.66 11.92
N LEU A 35 -3.58 1.80 11.84
CA LEU A 35 -2.20 1.95 12.31
C LEU A 35 -2.10 2.37 13.78
N LYS A 36 -3.23 2.73 14.41
CA LYS A 36 -3.31 3.22 15.79
C LYS A 36 -2.46 4.47 16.02
N GLU A 37 -2.55 5.39 15.06
CA GLU A 37 -1.83 6.65 15.03
C GLU A 37 -2.67 7.69 14.27
N ASP A 38 -2.63 8.97 14.63
CA ASP A 38 -3.29 10.01 13.83
C ASP A 38 -2.56 10.22 12.49
N ILE A 39 -3.24 9.92 11.38
CA ILE A 39 -2.72 10.05 10.02
C ILE A 39 -3.38 11.23 9.31
N THR A 40 -2.56 12.09 8.70
CA THR A 40 -2.98 13.17 7.80
C THR A 40 -2.31 13.00 6.46
N ILE A 41 -3.08 13.05 5.38
CA ILE A 41 -2.59 12.82 4.03
C ILE A 41 -2.25 14.15 3.38
N LEU A 42 -1.02 14.25 2.89
CA LEU A 42 -0.54 15.44 2.18
C LEU A 42 -0.94 15.38 0.70
N ASP A 43 -0.71 14.23 0.07
CA ASP A 43 -1.01 14.03 -1.34
C ASP A 43 -1.24 12.55 -1.69
N VAL A 44 -1.90 12.36 -2.83
CA VAL A 44 -1.96 11.08 -3.52
C VAL A 44 -0.89 11.11 -4.60
N LEU A 45 -0.07 10.07 -4.62
CA LEU A 45 1.05 9.91 -5.53
C LEU A 45 0.66 9.09 -6.75
N GLU A 46 1.40 9.30 -7.84
CA GLU A 46 1.28 8.48 -9.04
C GLU A 46 1.55 7.01 -8.69
N SER A 47 0.60 6.17 -9.10
CA SER A 47 0.54 4.78 -8.67
C SER A 47 1.23 3.84 -9.65
N GLU A 48 1.72 4.37 -10.78
CA GLU A 48 2.50 3.66 -11.80
C GLU A 48 3.96 4.13 -11.75
N SER A 49 4.89 3.18 -11.72
CA SER A 49 6.32 3.47 -11.83
C SER A 49 6.74 3.63 -13.30
N ASN A 50 7.56 4.63 -13.62
CA ASN A 50 8.20 4.73 -14.93
C ASN A 50 9.16 3.55 -15.15
N LYS A 51 9.17 3.00 -16.37
CA LYS A 51 10.18 2.00 -16.78
C LYS A 51 11.42 2.74 -17.27
N GLU A 52 12.55 2.56 -16.61
CA GLU A 52 13.83 3.07 -17.10
C GLU A 52 14.53 2.03 -18.00
N THR A 53 14.28 0.74 -17.75
CA THR A 53 14.84 -0.37 -18.52
C THR A 53 13.77 -1.39 -18.95
N LYS A 54 14.08 -2.20 -19.97
CA LYS A 54 13.18 -3.27 -20.44
C LYS A 54 12.96 -4.38 -19.41
N ILE A 55 13.82 -4.47 -18.40
CA ILE A 55 13.83 -5.54 -17.38
C ILE A 55 13.05 -5.12 -16.13
N ASP A 56 12.74 -3.83 -15.98
CA ASP A 56 11.95 -3.33 -14.86
C ASP A 56 10.55 -3.95 -14.88
N LYS A 57 10.21 -4.62 -13.78
CA LYS A 57 8.84 -5.07 -13.57
C LYS A 57 7.95 -3.83 -13.41
N PHE A 58 6.88 -3.79 -14.18
CA PHE A 58 5.87 -2.73 -14.05
C PHE A 58 5.23 -2.86 -12.67
N ASN A 59 5.35 -1.84 -11.83
CA ASN A 59 4.64 -1.78 -10.57
C ASN A 59 3.49 -0.79 -10.70
N ARG A 60 2.26 -1.28 -10.57
CA ARG A 60 1.06 -0.45 -10.45
C ARG A 60 0.32 -0.85 -9.19
N VAL A 61 0.29 0.07 -8.25
CA VAL A 61 -0.44 -0.08 -6.99
C VAL A 61 -1.83 0.56 -7.11
N ASP A 62 -2.80 0.13 -6.31
CA ASP A 62 -4.16 0.68 -6.39
C ASP A 62 -4.25 2.12 -5.82
N LEU A 63 -3.48 2.39 -4.76
CA LEU A 63 -3.37 3.70 -4.15
C LEU A 63 -2.00 3.87 -3.48
N LYS A 64 -1.39 5.05 -3.68
CA LYS A 64 -0.13 5.46 -3.07
C LYS A 64 -0.33 6.86 -2.50
N VAL A 65 -0.06 7.07 -1.21
CA VAL A 65 -0.24 8.38 -0.57
C VAL A 65 0.96 8.73 0.29
N ARG A 66 1.20 10.03 0.48
CA ARG A 66 2.19 10.55 1.42
C ARG A 66 1.50 11.10 2.65
N ASN A 67 1.96 10.71 3.84
CA ASN A 67 1.42 11.24 5.10
C ASN A 67 2.24 12.43 5.63
N GLN A 68 1.78 13.02 6.73
CA GLN A 68 2.40 14.17 7.39
C GLN A 68 3.84 13.92 7.89
N LYS A 69 4.22 12.66 8.09
CA LYS A 69 5.58 12.23 8.46
C LYS A 69 6.49 11.99 7.25
N GLN A 70 6.04 12.34 6.04
CA GLN A 70 6.70 12.02 4.77
C GLN A 70 6.81 10.51 4.50
N GLU A 71 6.10 9.66 5.24
CA GLU A 71 6.06 8.23 4.97
C GLU A 71 5.16 7.96 3.76
N ILE A 72 5.46 6.90 3.01
CA ILE A 72 4.68 6.48 1.85
C ILE A 72 3.80 5.30 2.25
N VAL A 73 2.50 5.45 2.10
CA VAL A 73 1.53 4.38 2.32
C VAL A 73 1.05 3.84 0.98
N ILE A 74 1.24 2.55 0.77
CA ILE A 74 0.75 1.81 -0.39
C ILE A 74 -0.46 1.00 0.07
N ILE A 75 -1.55 1.07 -0.68
CA ILE A 75 -2.75 0.24 -0.46
C ILE A 75 -3.01 -0.55 -1.73
N GLU A 76 -3.06 -1.87 -1.60
CA GLU A 76 -3.39 -2.80 -2.69
C GLU A 76 -4.54 -3.71 -2.30
N ILE A 77 -5.37 -4.07 -3.28
CA ILE A 77 -6.43 -5.05 -3.14
C ILE A 77 -6.11 -6.24 -4.02
N GLN A 78 -6.30 -7.44 -3.46
CA GLN A 78 -5.99 -8.66 -4.19
C GLN A 78 -7.08 -9.71 -4.03
N TYR A 79 -7.51 -10.25 -5.18
CA TYR A 79 -8.57 -11.25 -5.26
C TYR A 79 -8.03 -12.65 -5.42
N ASP A 80 -6.95 -12.80 -6.18
CA ASP A 80 -6.38 -14.10 -6.50
C ASP A 80 -5.11 -14.35 -5.72
N ARG A 81 -4.97 -15.58 -5.23
CA ARG A 81 -3.77 -16.04 -4.54
C ARG A 81 -2.69 -16.38 -5.56
N GLU A 82 -1.60 -15.62 -5.55
CA GLU A 82 -0.40 -15.90 -6.33
C GLU A 82 0.72 -16.45 -5.43
N TYR A 83 1.49 -17.42 -5.92
CA TYR A 83 2.56 -18.05 -5.15
C TYR A 83 3.69 -17.08 -4.76
N ASP A 84 3.93 -16.07 -5.58
CA ASP A 84 4.96 -15.05 -5.38
C ASP A 84 4.43 -13.77 -4.72
N TYR A 85 3.25 -13.83 -4.10
CA TYR A 85 2.57 -12.69 -3.49
C TYR A 85 3.46 -11.91 -2.51
N LEU A 86 4.09 -12.59 -1.55
CA LEU A 86 4.95 -11.93 -0.57
C LEU A 86 6.18 -11.27 -1.22
N GLN A 87 6.72 -11.89 -2.27
CA GLN A 87 7.82 -11.36 -3.06
C GLN A 87 7.39 -10.10 -3.84
N ARG A 88 6.15 -10.06 -4.32
CA ARG A 88 5.57 -8.86 -4.97
C ARG A 88 5.40 -7.70 -3.98
N ILE A 89 4.88 -7.96 -2.78
CA ILE A 89 4.80 -6.94 -1.73
C ILE A 89 6.20 -6.39 -1.42
N PHE A 90 7.17 -7.28 -1.21
CA PHE A 90 8.54 -6.90 -0.93
C PHE A 90 9.12 -6.04 -2.06
N TYR A 91 8.96 -6.48 -3.32
CA TYR A 91 9.40 -5.72 -4.49
C TYR A 91 8.76 -4.33 -4.56
N ALA A 92 7.45 -4.23 -4.37
CA ALA A 92 6.72 -2.96 -4.43
C ALA A 92 7.17 -1.98 -3.34
N VAL A 93 7.37 -2.49 -2.11
CA VAL A 93 7.89 -1.71 -0.98
C VAL A 93 9.32 -1.23 -1.26
N SER A 94 10.22 -2.12 -1.67
CA SER A 94 11.61 -1.76 -1.97
C SER A 94 11.73 -0.77 -3.11
N LYS A 95 10.97 -0.97 -4.21
CA LYS A 95 11.00 -0.04 -5.35
C LYS A 95 10.49 1.34 -4.94
N THR A 96 9.38 1.41 -4.20
CA THR A 96 8.82 2.69 -3.72
C THR A 96 9.77 3.42 -2.77
N ALA A 97 10.49 2.69 -1.92
CA ALA A 97 11.48 3.29 -1.02
C ALA A 97 12.62 3.96 -1.79
N LEU A 98 13.03 3.36 -2.92
CA LEU A 98 14.08 3.89 -3.80
C LEU A 98 13.60 5.04 -4.69
N GLU A 99 12.34 5.01 -5.17
CA GLU A 99 11.74 6.08 -5.99
C GLU A 99 11.75 7.45 -5.29
N HIS A 100 11.70 7.47 -3.96
CA HIS A 100 11.68 8.68 -3.16
C HIS A 100 13.03 9.01 -2.52
N MET A 101 14.10 8.32 -2.93
CA MET A 101 15.46 8.61 -2.49
C MET A 101 16.10 9.60 -3.45
N ALA A 102 16.63 10.71 -2.92
CA ALA A 102 17.37 11.68 -3.74
C ALA A 102 18.77 11.15 -4.09
N ASP A 103 19.29 11.53 -5.25
CA ASP A 103 20.66 11.22 -5.66
C ASP A 103 21.67 11.68 -4.59
N ASN A 104 22.66 10.84 -4.31
CA ASN A 104 23.69 11.05 -3.28
C ASN A 104 23.18 11.19 -1.82
N SER A 105 21.91 10.85 -1.53
CA SER A 105 21.42 10.82 -0.15
C SER A 105 21.91 9.58 0.61
N SER A 106 22.03 9.70 1.94
CA SER A 106 22.44 8.58 2.79
C SER A 106 21.37 7.49 2.81
N TYR A 107 21.74 6.21 2.93
CA TYR A 107 20.76 5.14 3.16
C TYR A 107 19.94 5.34 4.45
N ALA A 108 20.46 6.13 5.40
CA ALA A 108 19.71 6.51 6.61
C ALA A 108 18.49 7.41 6.31
N SER A 109 18.44 8.05 5.13
CA SER A 109 17.30 8.87 4.70
C SER A 109 16.32 8.12 3.79
N ILE A 110 16.42 6.79 3.68
CA ILE A 110 15.40 6.00 2.98
C ILE A 110 14.04 6.25 3.66
N THR A 111 13.07 6.65 2.85
CA THR A 111 11.72 6.92 3.33
C THR A 111 11.07 5.63 3.82
N LYS A 112 10.44 5.68 4.99
CA LYS A 112 9.64 4.56 5.49
C LYS A 112 8.42 4.34 4.59
N VAL A 113 8.25 3.09 4.17
CA VAL A 113 7.12 2.65 3.35
C VAL A 113 6.25 1.70 4.15
N ILE A 114 4.95 1.96 4.19
CA ILE A 114 3.93 1.11 4.83
C ILE A 114 3.09 0.50 3.71
N SER A 115 3.07 -0.83 3.60
CA SER A 115 2.22 -1.53 2.63
C SER A 115 1.03 -2.17 3.34
N ILE A 116 -0.17 -1.77 2.95
CA ILE A 116 -1.44 -2.30 3.42
C ILE A 116 -2.04 -3.11 2.27
N ASN A 117 -2.22 -4.40 2.47
CA ASN A 117 -2.75 -5.30 1.45
C ASN A 117 -4.07 -5.90 1.93
N ILE A 118 -5.14 -5.66 1.18
CA ILE A 118 -6.49 -6.12 1.48
C ILE A 118 -6.77 -7.35 0.62
N LEU A 119 -6.85 -8.50 1.27
CA LEU A 119 -6.94 -9.80 0.61
C LEU A 119 -8.36 -10.35 0.63
N TYR A 120 -8.84 -10.80 -0.51
CA TYR A 120 -10.09 -11.55 -0.68
C TYR A 120 -9.84 -13.08 -0.76
N PHE A 121 -8.67 -13.52 -0.31
CA PHE A 121 -8.28 -14.92 -0.15
C PHE A 121 -7.56 -15.13 1.17
N ASP A 122 -7.51 -16.38 1.63
CA ASP A 122 -6.81 -16.73 2.87
C ASP A 122 -5.29 -16.71 2.68
N LEU A 123 -4.62 -15.82 3.41
CA LEU A 123 -3.17 -15.71 3.39
C LEU A 123 -2.48 -16.91 4.06
N GLY A 124 -3.12 -17.47 5.10
CA GLY A 124 -2.62 -18.58 5.89
C GLY A 124 -3.74 -19.44 6.46
N SER A 125 -3.39 -20.51 7.18
CA SER A 125 -4.32 -21.51 7.70
C SER A 125 -4.81 -21.22 9.14
N GLY A 126 -5.02 -19.95 9.49
CA GLY A 126 -5.39 -19.50 10.83
C GLY A 126 -6.86 -19.03 10.93
N THR A 127 -7.25 -18.59 12.13
CA THR A 127 -8.54 -17.88 12.36
C THR A 127 -8.38 -16.36 12.39
N ASP A 128 -7.13 -15.88 12.37
CA ASP A 128 -6.79 -14.47 12.29
C ASP A 128 -7.02 -13.91 10.89
N TYR A 129 -7.31 -12.61 10.81
CA TYR A 129 -7.57 -11.90 9.56
C TYR A 129 -6.77 -10.59 9.43
N ILE A 130 -5.98 -10.23 10.44
CA ILE A 130 -5.06 -9.09 10.43
C ILE A 130 -3.66 -9.60 10.71
N TYR A 131 -2.73 -9.30 9.81
CA TYR A 131 -1.32 -9.70 9.92
C TYR A 131 -0.43 -8.47 9.88
N LYS A 132 0.52 -8.38 10.82
CA LYS A 132 1.53 -7.31 10.88
C LYS A 132 2.92 -7.92 10.76
N GLY A 133 3.64 -7.54 9.70
CA GLY A 133 5.05 -7.89 9.49
C GLY A 133 5.95 -6.70 9.69
N THR A 134 7.13 -6.91 10.30
CA THR A 134 8.19 -5.90 10.37
C THR A 134 9.52 -6.57 10.09
N THR A 135 10.40 -5.94 9.31
CA THR A 135 11.79 -6.40 9.16
C THR A 135 12.54 -6.15 10.47
N ARG A 136 12.83 -7.22 11.21
CA ARG A 136 13.58 -7.17 12.47
C ARG A 136 14.87 -7.97 12.33
N PHE A 137 16.00 -7.31 12.60
CA PHE A 137 17.29 -7.98 12.72
C PHE A 137 17.50 -8.42 14.16
N ILE A 138 17.81 -9.70 14.37
CA ILE A 138 18.11 -10.29 15.68
C ILE A 138 19.47 -10.96 15.54
N GLY A 139 20.39 -10.72 16.48
CA GLY A 139 21.67 -11.41 16.53
C GLY A 139 21.45 -12.91 16.76
N LEU A 140 22.30 -13.74 16.16
CA LEU A 140 22.27 -15.20 16.31
C LEU A 140 22.71 -15.64 17.70
#